data_AF-A0AAU5LD20-F1
#
_entry.id   AF-A0AAU5LD20-F1
#
_cell.length_a   1.000
_cell.length_b   1.000
_cell.length_c   1.000
_cell.angle_alpha   90.00
_cell.angle_beta   90.00
_cell.angle_gamma   90.00
#
_symmetry.space_group_name_H-M   'P 1'
#
loop_
_entity.id
_entity.type
_entity.pdbx_description
1 polymer ?
#
loop_
_entity_poly.entity_id
_entity_poly.type
_entity_poly.pdbx_seq_one_letter_code
_entity_poly.pdbx_strand_id
1 'polypeptide(L)' 'METNEEVRAIGEVIERLGKAFPNVSPEIVTAAVRHAQKEFADMPIRDFVPLFVERSAKHRLRHLVSH' A
#
# COMPACT_ATOMS: atom_id res chain seq x y z
N MET A 1 16.44 4.99 3.80
CA MET A 1 16.48 4.63 2.37
C MET A 1 15.62 3.38 2.19
N GLU A 2 14.77 3.35 1.17
CA GLU A 2 13.99 2.15 0.81
C GLU A 2 14.93 1.02 0.37
N THR A 3 14.63 -0.22 0.73
CA THR A 3 15.42 -1.41 0.32
C THR A 3 14.83 -2.05 -0.94
N ASN A 4 15.63 -2.81 -1.69
CA ASN A 4 15.12 -3.56 -2.85
C ASN A 4 14.02 -4.57 -2.46
N GLU A 5 14.09 -5.12 -1.25
CA GLU A 5 13.06 -6.02 -0.70
C GLU A 5 11.77 -5.26 -0.40
N GLU A 6 11.86 -4.05 0.16
CA GLU A 6 10.69 -3.19 0.36
C GLU A 6 10.04 -2.81 -0.98
N VAL A 7 10.81 -2.41 -1.99
CA VAL A 7 10.27 -2.08 -3.34
C VAL A 7 9.48 -3.26 -3.90
N ARG A 8 10.04 -4.48 -3.82
CA ARG A 8 9.39 -5.70 -4.30
C ARG A 8 8.11 -6.00 -3.52
N ALA A 9 8.19 -5.96 -2.20
CA ALA A 9 7.04 -6.20 -1.32
C ALA A 9 5.92 -5.19 -1.57
N ILE A 10 6.25 -3.92 -1.81
CA ILE A 10 5.28 -2.86 -2.14
C ILE A 10 4.60 -3.14 -3.49
N GLY A 11 5.33 -3.63 -4.49
CA GLY A 11 4.75 -4.09 -5.75
C GLY A 11 3.71 -5.19 -5.55
N GLU A 12 4.05 -6.21 -4.76
CA GLU A 12 3.13 -7.31 -4.42
C GLU A 12 1.89 -6.82 -3.63
N VAL A 13 2.06 -5.82 -2.76
CA VAL A 13 0.94 -5.19 -2.04
C VAL A 13 -0.02 -4.53 -3.03
N ILE A 14 0.47 -3.81 -4.04
CA ILE A 14 -0.39 -3.21 -5.08
C ILE A 14 -1.17 -4.30 -5.82
N GLU A 15 -0.53 -5.40 -6.21
CA GLU A 15 -1.20 -6.51 -6.88
C GLU A 15 -2.27 -7.17 -6.01
N ARG A 16 -1.96 -7.43 -4.72
CA ARG A 16 -2.92 -8.03 -3.77
C ARG A 16 -4.12 -7.12 -3.54
N LEU A 17 -3.89 -5.81 -3.36
CA LEU A 17 -4.97 -4.86 -3.17
C LEU A 17 -5.79 -4.65 -4.45
N GLY A 18 -5.18 -4.65 -5.62
CA GLY A 18 -5.90 -4.62 -6.90
C GLY A 18 -6.86 -5.81 -7.05
N LYS A 19 -6.42 -7.01 -6.66
CA LYS A 19 -7.28 -8.21 -6.62
C LYS A 19 -8.37 -8.13 -5.55
N ALA A 20 -8.08 -7.52 -4.40
CA ALA A 20 -9.03 -7.39 -3.29
C ALA A 20 -10.12 -6.31 -3.51
N PHE A 21 -9.84 -5.31 -4.34
CA PHE A 21 -10.75 -4.21 -4.66
C PHE A 21 -10.97 -4.10 -6.18
N PRO A 22 -11.58 -5.10 -6.84
CA PRO A 22 -11.71 -5.15 -8.31
C PRO A 22 -12.55 -4.00 -8.89
N ASN A 23 -13.40 -3.36 -8.07
CA ASN A 23 -14.23 -2.23 -8.47
C ASN A 23 -13.52 -0.87 -8.33
N VAL A 24 -12.29 -0.85 -7.82
CA VAL A 24 -11.47 0.37 -7.68
C VAL A 24 -10.43 0.39 -8.79
N SER A 25 -10.20 1.54 -9.41
CA SER A 25 -9.22 1.62 -10.50
C SER A 25 -7.81 1.28 -10.00
N PRO A 26 -6.96 0.63 -10.82
CA PRO A 26 -5.57 0.33 -10.46
C PRO A 26 -4.75 1.56 -10.07
N GLU A 27 -5.08 2.72 -10.66
CA GLU A 27 -4.46 4.01 -10.35
C GLU A 27 -4.77 4.46 -8.93
N ILE A 28 -6.02 4.32 -8.48
CA ILE A 28 -6.43 4.65 -7.11
C ILE A 28 -5.77 3.70 -6.09
N VAL A 29 -5.70 2.41 -6.41
CA VAL A 29 -4.99 1.43 -5.57
C VAL A 29 -3.51 1.81 -5.43
N THR A 30 -2.85 2.11 -6.55
CA THR A 30 -1.45 2.55 -6.55
C THR A 30 -1.26 3.83 -5.75
N ALA A 31 -2.13 4.81 -5.93
CA ALA A 31 -2.09 6.07 -5.20
C ALA A 31 -2.25 5.87 -3.68
N ALA A 32 -3.18 5.00 -3.26
CA ALA A 32 -3.39 4.68 -1.85
C ALA A 32 -2.16 4.02 -1.20
N VAL A 33 -1.52 3.09 -1.92
CA VAL A 33 -0.28 2.44 -1.47
C VAL A 33 0.87 3.44 -1.39
N ARG A 34 1.08 4.27 -2.42
CA ARG A 34 2.14 5.28 -2.43
C ARG A 34 1.94 6.35 -1.36
N HIS A 35 0.69 6.73 -1.08
CA HIS A 35 0.37 7.62 0.02
C HIS A 35 0.76 6.98 1.36
N ALA A 36 0.34 5.74 1.62
CA ALA A 36 0.70 5.01 2.83
C ALA A 36 2.22 4.82 2.97
N GLN A 37 2.93 4.55 1.88
CA GLN A 37 4.39 4.41 1.88
C GLN A 37 5.10 5.68 2.37
N LYS A 38 4.64 6.86 1.94
CA LYS A 38 5.22 8.15 2.36
C LYS A 38 5.07 8.39 3.86
N GLU A 39 4.00 7.90 4.48
CA GLU A 39 3.76 8.05 5.92
C GLU A 39 4.78 7.29 6.78
N PHE A 40 5.45 6.30 6.22
CA PHE A 40 6.46 5.49 6.90
C PHE A 40 7.89 5.76 6.39
N ALA A 41 8.11 6.82 5.59
CA ALA A 41 9.41 7.12 4.99
C ALA A 41 10.54 7.26 6.03
N ASP A 42 10.21 7.85 7.19
CA ASP A 42 11.15 8.17 8.28
C ASP A 42 11.33 7.03 9.30
N MET A 43 10.71 5.87 9.08
CA MET A 43 10.85 4.73 10.01
C MET A 43 12.25 4.10 9.91
N PRO A 44 12.95 3.91 11.05
CA PRO A 44 14.30 3.33 11.07
C PRO A 44 14.29 1.80 10.85
N ILE A 45 13.23 1.10 11.27
CA ILE A 45 13.06 -0.34 11.07
C ILE A 45 12.11 -0.54 9.88
N ARG A 46 12.61 -1.13 8.80
CA ARG A 46 11.91 -1.19 7.50
C ARG A 46 11.24 -2.52 7.19
N ASP A 47 11.57 -3.59 7.91
CA ASP A 47 11.04 -4.95 7.68
C ASP A 47 9.50 -5.02 7.76
N PHE A 48 8.90 -4.17 8.58
CA PHE A 48 7.45 -4.12 8.79
C PHE A 48 6.75 -3.03 7.97
N VAL A 49 7.50 -2.17 7.26
CA VAL A 49 6.93 -1.08 6.47
C VAL A 49 5.94 -1.60 5.42
N PRO A 50 6.23 -2.65 4.63
CA PRO A 50 5.27 -3.18 3.65
C PRO A 50 3.93 -3.59 4.28
N LEU A 51 3.97 -4.19 5.48
CA LEU A 51 2.78 -4.65 6.19
C LEU A 51 1.93 -3.49 6.71
N PHE A 52 2.57 -2.43 7.22
CA PHE A 52 1.87 -1.21 7.64
C PHE A 52 1.29 -0.45 6.45
N VAL A 53 2.03 -0.39 5.35
CA VAL A 53 1.55 0.21 4.08
C VAL A 53 0.31 -0.52 3.58
N GLU A 54 0.34 -1.86 3.52
CA GLU A 54 -0.81 -2.67 3.08
C GLU A 54 -2.04 -2.43 3.96
N ARG A 55 -1.87 -2.42 5.29
CA ARG A 55 -2.97 -2.19 6.24
C ARG A 55 -3.58 -0.79 6.08
N SER A 56 -2.74 0.24 5.95
CA SER A 56 -3.18 1.63 5.80
C SER A 56 -3.89 1.85 4.45
N ALA A 57 -3.32 1.35 3.35
CA ALA A 57 -3.93 1.41 2.03
C ALA A 57 -5.27 0.65 1.97
N LYS A 58 -5.33 -0.57 2.54
CA LYS A 58 -6.58 -1.35 2.62
C LYS A 58 -7.66 -0.62 3.39
N HIS A 59 -7.32 0.06 4.49
CA HIS A 59 -8.27 0.86 5.25
C HIS A 59 -8.85 2.00 4.38
N ARG A 60 -7.99 2.77 3.70
CA ARG A 60 -8.41 3.84 2.77
C ARG A 60 -9.32 3.33 1.66
N LEU A 61 -8.95 2.24 1.00
CA LEU A 61 -9.73 1.66 -0.09
C LEU A 61 -11.10 1.18 0.39
N ARG A 62 -11.20 0.61 1.60
CA ARG A 62 -12.49 0.25 2.21
C ARG A 62 -13.39 1.46 2.43
N HIS A 63 -12.83 2.60 2.83
CA HIS A 63 -13.60 3.83 3.00
C HIS A 63 -14.15 4.36 1.66
N LEU A 64 -13.41 4.18 0.55
CA LEU A 64 -13.85 4.61 -0.78
C LEU A 64 -15.00 3.75 -1.34
N VAL A 65 -15.03 2.45 -1.06
CA VAL A 65 -16.06 1.53 -1.58
C VAL A 65 -17.30 1.39 -0.67
N SER A 66 -17.25 1.98 0.54
CA SER A 66 -18.33 1.93 1.52
C SER A 66 -19.29 3.14 1.42
N HIS A 67 -19.26 3.87 0.30
CA HIS A 67 -20.22 4.92 -0.07
C HIS A 67 -20.92 4.52 -1.37
#